data_AF-A0A178Z550-F1
#
_entry.id   AF-A0A178Z550-F1
#
_cell.length_a   1.000
_cell.length_b   1.000
_cell.length_c   1.000
_cell.angle_alpha   90.00
_cell.angle_beta   90.00
_cell.angle_gamma   90.00
#
_symmetry.space_group_name_H-M   'P 1'
#
loop_
_entity.id
_entity.type
_entity.pdbx_description
1 polymer ?
#
loop_
_entity_poly.entity_id
_entity_poly.type
_entity_poly.pdbx_seq_one_letter_code
_entity_poly.pdbx_strand_id
1 'polypeptide(L)'
;MASVDVLAPESSAAFGTVKRKRSSSYLNSSSSNNNKMAHKTPNGPTFDPETHLNFQPPSKIWTMKEMGFAEQGVSPNAVSEPFPLFTADAIQQMRAEVLSKPVWDNCKYSSELAHCQLRGFAPEYAPFVYDAWRSPAVLSIVSKIAGVELVPAMDLEIAHINISSNTKEQIEAVKQALEEKSHREADEGVSGCPYEDDQPIVDWHTDSYPFVCVTMLSDCTNMIGGETALRMGTGEIMKVRGPAMGNAIVLQGRYIEHQALRALGTTERISMVTSFRPKSAFIKDDTVLTTVRPISDLRELYSQYAEYRFEMLEERVRAHLKVIRDGKRARRFDTKATKAFIREQRSFLDSMLRELVDDDMVTAGMLGGANHLFSDELISEYRKKPRL
;
A
#
# COMPACT_ATOMS: atom_id res chain seq x y z
N MET A 1 -4.36 40.10 -62.29
CA MET A 1 -3.03 40.62 -61.89
C MET A 1 -2.97 40.48 -60.38
N ALA A 2 -2.44 39.35 -59.87
CA ALA A 2 -1.04 39.14 -59.46
C ALA A 2 -0.73 39.91 -58.15
N SER A 3 -0.13 39.35 -57.11
CA SER A 3 0.44 38.03 -56.83
C SER A 3 0.72 37.94 -55.32
N VAL A 4 0.78 36.71 -54.82
CA VAL A 4 1.34 36.30 -53.52
C VAL A 4 2.84 36.59 -53.50
N ASP A 5 3.43 36.94 -52.35
CA ASP A 5 4.75 36.44 -52.00
C ASP A 5 5.01 36.38 -50.48
N VAL A 6 5.68 35.28 -50.12
CA VAL A 6 6.08 34.79 -48.82
C VAL A 6 7.54 35.19 -48.60
N LEU A 7 7.91 35.66 -47.40
CA LEU A 7 9.30 35.56 -46.92
C LEU A 7 9.34 35.17 -45.43
N ALA A 8 10.17 34.17 -45.17
CA ALA A 8 10.47 33.53 -43.89
C ALA A 8 11.63 34.26 -43.16
N PRO A 9 12.05 33.83 -41.95
CA PRO A 9 12.54 34.70 -40.88
C PRO A 9 14.07 34.91 -40.86
N GLU A 10 14.51 36.00 -40.23
CA GLU A 10 15.90 36.22 -39.81
C GLU A 10 16.10 35.93 -38.30
N SER A 11 17.25 35.32 -38.02
CA SER A 11 17.89 35.01 -36.74
C SER A 11 18.50 36.29 -36.12
N SER A 12 19.04 36.42 -34.90
CA SER A 12 19.54 35.54 -33.84
C SER A 12 19.84 36.43 -32.61
N ALA A 13 19.73 35.88 -31.39
CA ALA A 13 20.51 36.28 -30.20
C ALA A 13 20.39 35.13 -29.17
N ALA A 14 21.30 34.16 -29.18
CA ALA A 14 22.50 34.09 -28.34
C ALA A 14 22.19 33.87 -26.84
N PHE A 15 22.17 32.59 -26.42
CA PHE A 15 22.42 32.19 -25.03
C PHE A 15 23.62 31.22 -24.98
N GLY A 16 24.48 31.46 -23.98
CA GLY A 16 25.82 30.93 -23.86
C GLY A 16 25.92 29.42 -23.64
N THR A 17 27.04 28.89 -24.10
CA THR A 17 27.44 27.49 -24.02
C THR A 17 28.25 27.24 -22.74
N VAL A 18 27.85 26.24 -21.94
CA VAL A 18 28.72 25.60 -20.95
C VAL A 18 29.18 24.26 -21.52
N LYS A 19 30.49 24.15 -21.76
CA LYS A 19 31.17 22.94 -22.26
C LYS A 19 31.23 21.87 -21.16
N ARG A 20 30.72 20.66 -21.44
CA ARG A 20 31.12 19.43 -20.74
C ARG A 20 31.79 18.47 -21.74
N LYS A 21 33.03 18.08 -21.39
CA LYS A 21 33.90 17.14 -22.12
C LYS A 21 33.18 15.81 -22.38
N ARG A 22 33.02 15.44 -23.66
CA ARG A 22 32.75 14.07 -24.09
C ARG A 22 34.09 13.39 -24.36
N SER A 23 34.39 12.33 -23.61
CA SER A 23 35.39 11.34 -24.01
C SER A 23 34.71 10.31 -24.89
N SER A 24 35.04 10.31 -26.18
CA SER A 24 34.65 9.26 -27.12
C SER A 24 35.65 8.13 -27.07
N SER A 25 35.18 6.92 -26.85
CA SER A 25 35.79 5.75 -27.46
C SER A 25 34.71 4.73 -27.77
N TYR A 26 34.89 4.08 -28.92
CA TYR A 26 34.19 2.89 -29.41
C TYR A 26 32.94 3.11 -30.28
N LEU A 27 33.20 3.30 -31.57
CA LEU A 27 32.40 2.77 -32.68
C LEU A 27 33.33 2.03 -33.64
N ASN A 28 33.08 0.73 -33.78
CA ASN A 28 33.42 -0.22 -34.86
C ASN A 28 33.52 -1.60 -34.21
N SER A 29 33.00 -2.72 -34.70
CA SER A 29 31.98 -3.07 -35.69
C SER A 29 31.69 -4.56 -35.44
N SER A 30 30.62 -5.07 -36.04
CA SER A 30 30.39 -6.49 -36.39
C SER A 30 30.12 -7.52 -35.28
N SER A 31 28.86 -7.97 -35.27
CA SER A 31 28.38 -9.35 -35.15
C SER A 31 29.07 -10.28 -34.15
N SER A 32 28.42 -10.55 -33.01
CA SER A 32 28.25 -11.91 -32.46
C SER A 32 27.36 -11.89 -31.21
N ASN A 33 26.34 -12.75 -31.21
CA ASN A 33 25.67 -13.38 -30.07
C ASN A 33 25.41 -12.54 -28.81
N ASN A 34 24.22 -11.93 -28.75
CA ASN A 34 23.56 -11.70 -27.47
C ASN A 34 22.48 -12.76 -27.25
N ASN A 35 22.90 -13.89 -26.67
CA ASN A 35 22.03 -14.71 -25.83
C ASN A 35 21.57 -13.80 -24.68
N LYS A 36 20.40 -13.17 -24.82
CA LYS A 36 19.66 -12.71 -23.65
C LYS A 36 19.34 -13.97 -22.85
N MET A 37 20.04 -14.15 -21.73
CA MET A 37 19.60 -15.09 -20.70
C MET A 37 18.23 -14.60 -20.22
N ALA A 38 17.18 -15.17 -20.81
CA ALA A 38 15.89 -15.21 -20.17
C ALA A 38 16.11 -15.90 -18.83
N HIS A 39 15.99 -15.16 -17.73
CA HIS A 39 15.80 -15.78 -16.44
C HIS A 39 14.56 -16.68 -16.61
N LYS A 40 14.78 -18.00 -16.61
CA LYS A 40 13.69 -18.97 -16.57
C LYS A 40 12.94 -18.69 -15.27
N THR A 41 11.74 -18.13 -15.39
CA THR A 41 10.74 -18.15 -14.33
C THR A 41 10.67 -19.59 -13.82
N PRO A 42 10.78 -19.83 -12.49
CA PRO A 42 10.57 -21.16 -11.95
C PRO A 42 9.19 -21.65 -12.43
N ASN A 43 9.10 -22.91 -12.86
CA ASN A 43 7.83 -23.59 -13.17
C ASN A 43 7.05 -23.81 -11.86
N GLY A 44 6.57 -22.72 -11.25
CA GLY A 44 5.62 -22.77 -10.13
C GLY A 44 4.21 -23.07 -10.64
N PRO A 45 3.32 -23.59 -9.79
CA PRO A 45 1.90 -23.69 -10.11
C PRO A 45 1.34 -22.29 -10.42
N THR A 46 0.41 -22.19 -11.37
CA THR A 46 -0.32 -20.95 -11.64
C THR A 46 -1.45 -20.78 -10.64
N PHE A 47 -1.80 -19.53 -10.32
CA PHE A 47 -2.93 -19.27 -9.44
C PHE A 47 -4.24 -19.67 -10.12
N ASP A 48 -4.99 -20.54 -9.46
CA ASP A 48 -6.33 -20.98 -9.83
C ASP A 48 -7.31 -20.67 -8.68
N PRO A 49 -8.28 -19.77 -8.87
CA PRO A 49 -9.21 -19.39 -7.81
C PRO A 49 -10.05 -20.57 -7.28
N GLU A 50 -10.32 -21.61 -8.08
CA GLU A 50 -11.15 -22.75 -7.65
C GLU A 50 -10.46 -23.65 -6.63
N THR A 51 -9.12 -23.69 -6.65
CA THR A 51 -8.31 -24.55 -5.77
C THR A 51 -7.57 -23.78 -4.68
N HIS A 52 -7.29 -22.50 -4.93
CA HIS A 52 -6.47 -21.68 -4.04
C HIS A 52 -7.27 -20.72 -3.14
N LEU A 53 -8.58 -20.53 -3.40
CA LEU A 53 -9.45 -19.76 -2.52
C LEU A 53 -10.21 -20.66 -1.54
N ASN A 54 -10.32 -20.18 -0.30
CA ASN A 54 -11.14 -20.77 0.75
C ASN A 54 -12.02 -19.69 1.37
N PHE A 55 -12.64 -18.87 0.51
CA PHE A 55 -13.35 -17.69 0.99
C PHE A 55 -14.55 -18.06 1.86
N GLN A 56 -14.56 -17.53 3.07
CA GLN A 56 -15.74 -17.48 3.93
C GLN A 56 -15.96 -16.02 4.34
N PRO A 57 -17.19 -15.49 4.32
CA PRO A 57 -17.42 -14.10 4.66
C PRO A 57 -17.05 -13.80 6.12
N PRO A 58 -16.57 -12.59 6.43
CA PRO A 58 -16.30 -12.18 7.80
C PRO A 58 -17.59 -12.21 8.63
N SER A 59 -17.46 -12.55 9.92
CA SER A 59 -18.60 -12.57 10.86
C SER A 59 -19.21 -11.20 11.08
N LYS A 60 -18.38 -10.15 10.96
CA LYS A 60 -18.80 -8.74 11.07
C LYS A 60 -17.93 -7.86 10.18
N ILE A 61 -18.54 -6.81 9.65
CA ILE A 61 -17.87 -5.67 9.03
C ILE A 61 -18.31 -4.44 9.80
N TRP A 62 -17.37 -3.75 10.42
CA TRP A 62 -17.62 -2.49 11.11
C TRP A 62 -17.72 -1.37 10.08
N THR A 63 -18.66 -0.45 10.28
CA THR A 63 -18.85 0.71 9.40
C THR A 63 -18.02 1.90 9.86
N MET A 64 -17.71 2.82 8.94
CA MET A 64 -17.07 4.10 9.26
C MET A 64 -17.87 4.86 10.32
N LYS A 65 -19.19 4.78 10.27
CA LYS A 65 -20.08 5.41 11.25
C LYS A 65 -19.93 4.80 12.65
N GLU A 66 -19.93 3.48 12.77
CA GLU A 66 -19.73 2.79 14.05
C GLU A 66 -18.34 3.06 14.64
N MET A 67 -17.33 3.23 13.77
CA MET A 67 -15.97 3.57 14.17
C MET A 67 -15.79 5.06 14.51
N GLY A 68 -16.81 5.90 14.38
CA GLY A 68 -16.74 7.34 14.68
C GLY A 68 -16.18 8.22 13.55
N PHE A 69 -16.05 7.69 12.34
CA PHE A 69 -15.49 8.35 11.15
C PHE A 69 -16.53 8.56 10.03
N ALA A 70 -17.79 8.83 10.40
CA ALA A 70 -18.86 9.05 9.43
C ALA A 70 -18.47 10.11 8.37
N GLU A 71 -18.76 9.84 7.09
CA GLU A 71 -18.47 10.71 5.93
C GLU A 71 -16.98 11.00 5.65
N GLN A 72 -16.03 10.44 6.39
CA GLN A 72 -14.60 10.69 6.15
C GLN A 72 -13.99 9.75 5.09
N GLY A 73 -14.46 8.51 5.05
CA GLY A 73 -13.94 7.45 4.17
C GLY A 73 -14.46 7.50 2.73
N VAL A 74 -13.96 6.58 1.91
CA VAL A 74 -14.39 6.38 0.50
C VAL A 74 -15.51 5.36 0.35
N SER A 75 -15.83 4.66 1.44
CA SER A 75 -16.86 3.63 1.53
C SER A 75 -17.50 3.64 2.92
N PRO A 76 -18.75 3.16 3.07
CA PRO A 76 -19.35 2.95 4.39
C PRO A 76 -18.62 1.92 5.26
N ASN A 77 -17.87 0.96 4.71
CA ASN A 77 -17.28 -0.15 5.47
C ASN A 77 -15.86 0.17 5.95
N ALA A 78 -15.64 0.25 7.27
CA ALA A 78 -14.36 0.60 7.87
C ALA A 78 -13.36 -0.57 7.87
N VAL A 79 -13.74 -1.68 8.51
CA VAL A 79 -12.86 -2.82 8.74
C VAL A 79 -13.67 -4.11 8.87
N SER A 80 -13.16 -5.21 8.32
CA SER A 80 -13.74 -6.53 8.55
C SER A 80 -13.13 -7.23 9.77
N GLU A 81 -13.90 -8.09 10.42
CA GLU A 81 -13.29 -9.17 11.21
C GLU A 81 -12.42 -10.06 10.30
N PRO A 82 -11.43 -10.78 10.85
CA PRO A 82 -10.62 -11.71 10.07
C PRO A 82 -11.50 -12.78 9.40
N PHE A 83 -11.18 -13.10 8.14
CA PHE A 83 -11.93 -14.08 7.38
C PHE A 83 -11.00 -14.98 6.55
N PRO A 84 -11.30 -16.28 6.41
CA PRO A 84 -10.57 -17.18 5.51
C PRO A 84 -10.61 -16.67 4.06
N LEU A 85 -9.46 -16.57 3.40
CA LEU A 85 -9.37 -16.14 2.00
C LEU A 85 -8.65 -17.18 1.13
N PHE A 86 -7.47 -17.62 1.56
CA PHE A 86 -6.62 -18.54 0.80
C PHE A 86 -6.55 -19.93 1.46
N THR A 87 -6.37 -20.97 0.66
CA THR A 87 -6.09 -22.32 1.16
C THR A 87 -4.67 -22.42 1.72
N ALA A 88 -4.39 -23.46 2.52
CA ALA A 88 -3.05 -23.72 3.03
C ALA A 88 -2.03 -23.92 1.90
N ASP A 89 -2.41 -24.61 0.82
CA ASP A 89 -1.57 -24.82 -0.36
C ASP A 89 -1.21 -23.50 -1.04
N ALA A 90 -2.18 -22.60 -1.19
CA ALA A 90 -1.94 -21.27 -1.73
C ALA A 90 -0.97 -20.47 -0.85
N ILE A 91 -1.14 -20.53 0.47
CA ILE A 91 -0.23 -19.86 1.41
C ILE A 91 1.18 -20.44 1.33
N GLN A 92 1.33 -21.76 1.21
CA GLN A 92 2.63 -22.38 1.03
C GLN A 92 3.32 -21.90 -0.25
N GLN A 93 2.57 -21.79 -1.35
CA GLN A 93 3.11 -21.28 -2.62
C GLN A 93 3.48 -19.79 -2.52
N MET A 94 2.62 -18.95 -1.91
CA MET A 94 2.92 -17.53 -1.69
C MET A 94 4.20 -17.37 -0.86
N ARG A 95 4.35 -18.15 0.21
CA ARG A 95 5.56 -18.15 1.05
C ARG A 95 6.80 -18.57 0.26
N ALA A 96 6.69 -19.57 -0.61
CA ALA A 96 7.80 -20.04 -1.43
C ALA A 96 8.34 -18.94 -2.37
N GLU A 97 7.45 -18.13 -2.95
CA GLU A 97 7.84 -16.99 -3.79
C GLU A 97 8.39 -15.83 -2.95
N VAL A 98 7.65 -15.40 -1.92
CA VAL A 98 8.00 -14.28 -1.04
C VAL A 98 9.34 -14.49 -0.33
N LEU A 99 9.61 -15.72 0.11
CA LEU A 99 10.84 -16.05 0.84
C LEU A 99 11.97 -16.54 -0.08
N SER A 100 11.79 -16.44 -1.39
CA SER A 100 12.82 -16.84 -2.34
C SER A 100 14.04 -15.92 -2.27
N LYS A 101 15.21 -16.48 -2.54
CA LYS A 101 16.48 -15.75 -2.53
C LYS A 101 16.47 -14.48 -3.40
N PRO A 102 15.93 -14.50 -4.65
CA PRO A 102 15.86 -13.29 -5.48
C PRO A 102 15.07 -12.15 -4.84
N VAL A 103 13.95 -12.44 -4.16
CA VAL A 103 13.16 -11.41 -3.47
C VAL A 103 13.96 -10.79 -2.33
N TRP A 104 14.58 -11.63 -1.49
CA TRP A 104 15.36 -11.15 -0.34
C TRP A 104 16.60 -10.34 -0.74
N ASP A 105 17.26 -10.72 -1.83
CA ASP A 105 18.48 -10.07 -2.28
C ASP A 105 18.21 -8.71 -2.97
N ASN A 106 17.04 -8.53 -3.61
CA ASN A 106 16.77 -7.36 -4.46
C ASN A 106 15.66 -6.42 -3.96
N CYS A 107 14.78 -6.87 -3.06
CA CYS A 107 13.53 -6.16 -2.75
C CYS A 107 13.35 -5.83 -1.26
N LYS A 108 14.43 -5.87 -0.48
CA LYS A 108 14.41 -5.63 0.97
C LYS A 108 14.63 -4.16 1.33
N TYR A 109 13.76 -3.64 2.19
CA TYR A 109 13.76 -2.27 2.69
C TYR A 109 13.56 -2.23 4.23
N SER A 110 13.87 -1.10 4.84
CA SER A 110 13.65 -0.82 6.27
C SER A 110 13.38 0.67 6.48
N SER A 111 12.57 1.03 7.49
CA SER A 111 12.29 2.43 7.87
C SER A 111 12.13 2.60 9.38
N GLU A 112 11.92 3.84 9.82
CA GLU A 112 11.50 4.19 11.19
C GLU A 112 10.23 3.45 11.65
N LEU A 113 9.33 3.06 10.72
CA LEU A 113 8.10 2.33 11.05
C LEU A 113 8.25 0.82 11.07
N ALA A 114 9.21 0.25 10.32
CA ALA A 114 9.33 -1.20 10.18
C ALA A 114 10.77 -1.64 9.87
N HIS A 115 11.27 -2.59 10.67
CA HIS A 115 12.66 -3.06 10.62
C HIS A 115 13.00 -3.92 9.38
N CYS A 116 12.03 -4.61 8.79
CA CYS A 116 12.23 -5.46 7.62
C CYS A 116 10.96 -5.56 6.78
N GLN A 117 11.01 -5.00 5.57
CA GLN A 117 9.94 -5.02 4.59
C GLN A 117 10.43 -5.55 3.25
N LEU A 118 9.57 -6.28 2.53
CA LEU A 118 9.80 -6.67 1.14
C LEU A 118 8.75 -5.98 0.26
N ARG A 119 9.17 -5.26 -0.79
CA ARG A 119 8.27 -4.44 -1.64
C ARG A 119 8.67 -4.53 -3.11
N GLY A 120 7.70 -4.37 -4.01
CA GLY A 120 7.94 -4.29 -5.46
C GLY A 120 8.39 -5.57 -6.16
N PHE A 121 8.33 -6.72 -5.49
CA PHE A 121 8.82 -7.98 -6.05
C PHE A 121 7.78 -8.75 -6.88
N ALA A 122 6.49 -8.50 -6.66
CA ALA A 122 5.43 -9.36 -7.18
C ALA A 122 5.45 -9.54 -8.70
N PRO A 123 5.57 -8.47 -9.52
CA PRO A 123 5.53 -8.61 -10.98
C PRO A 123 6.68 -9.44 -11.57
N GLU A 124 7.86 -9.41 -10.95
CA GLU A 124 9.07 -10.04 -11.49
C GLU A 124 9.41 -11.38 -10.84
N TYR A 125 9.20 -11.50 -9.53
CA TYR A 125 9.71 -12.62 -8.73
C TYR A 125 8.63 -13.52 -8.12
N ALA A 126 7.36 -13.09 -8.12
CA ALA A 126 6.27 -13.83 -7.47
C ALA A 126 5.01 -13.89 -8.36
N PRO A 127 5.06 -14.62 -9.49
CA PRO A 127 3.95 -14.69 -10.44
C PRO A 127 2.67 -15.25 -9.82
N PHE A 128 2.74 -16.25 -8.93
CA PHE A 128 1.56 -16.76 -8.24
C PHE A 128 0.92 -15.69 -7.36
N VAL A 129 1.72 -14.95 -6.58
CA VAL A 129 1.24 -13.83 -5.75
C VAL A 129 0.65 -12.71 -6.61
N TYR A 130 1.31 -12.36 -7.70
CA TYR A 130 0.86 -11.31 -8.62
C TYR A 130 -0.48 -11.68 -9.27
N ASP A 131 -0.61 -12.91 -9.77
CA ASP A 131 -1.85 -13.41 -10.37
C ASP A 131 -2.97 -13.52 -9.34
N ALA A 132 -2.68 -13.96 -8.11
CA ALA A 132 -3.65 -14.04 -7.03
C ALA A 132 -4.30 -12.69 -6.74
N TRP A 133 -3.50 -11.64 -6.56
CA TRP A 133 -3.99 -10.30 -6.22
C TRP A 133 -4.58 -9.52 -7.40
N ARG A 134 -4.38 -9.99 -8.63
CA ARG A 134 -5.05 -9.47 -9.84
C ARG A 134 -6.22 -10.32 -10.30
N SER A 135 -6.46 -11.46 -9.65
CA SER A 135 -7.56 -12.36 -9.99
C SER A 135 -8.92 -11.66 -9.83
N PRO A 136 -9.80 -11.70 -10.84
CA PRO A 136 -11.15 -11.15 -10.73
C PRO A 136 -11.94 -11.73 -9.54
N ALA A 137 -11.69 -12.99 -9.17
CA ALA A 137 -12.34 -13.65 -8.03
C ALA A 137 -11.92 -12.99 -6.70
N VAL A 138 -10.62 -12.77 -6.50
CA VAL A 138 -10.09 -12.09 -5.30
C VAL A 138 -10.56 -10.64 -5.24
N LEU A 139 -10.48 -9.91 -6.36
CA LEU A 139 -10.92 -8.51 -6.42
C LEU A 139 -12.41 -8.37 -6.13
N SER A 140 -13.25 -9.31 -6.60
CA SER A 140 -14.68 -9.34 -6.29
C SER A 140 -14.94 -9.52 -4.79
N ILE A 141 -14.22 -10.45 -4.14
CA ILE A 141 -14.34 -10.69 -2.69
C ILE A 141 -13.93 -9.44 -1.90
N VAL A 142 -12.74 -8.90 -2.17
CA VAL A 142 -12.21 -7.73 -1.46
C VAL A 142 -13.11 -6.52 -1.67
N SER A 143 -13.58 -6.27 -2.91
CA SER A 143 -14.52 -5.19 -3.22
C SER A 143 -15.84 -5.32 -2.47
N LYS A 144 -16.38 -6.54 -2.38
CA LYS A 144 -17.65 -6.80 -1.65
C LYS A 144 -17.50 -6.48 -0.17
N ILE A 145 -16.39 -6.88 0.45
CA ILE A 145 -16.12 -6.58 1.87
C ILE A 145 -15.85 -5.09 2.06
N ALA A 146 -15.11 -4.47 1.14
CA ALA A 146 -14.83 -3.05 1.15
C ALA A 146 -16.05 -2.18 0.93
N GLY A 147 -17.15 -2.69 0.36
CA GLY A 147 -18.36 -1.93 0.06
C GLY A 147 -18.24 -0.98 -1.15
N VAL A 148 -17.15 -1.10 -1.92
CA VAL A 148 -16.87 -0.33 -3.14
C VAL A 148 -16.00 -1.17 -4.07
N GLU A 149 -16.12 -0.98 -5.39
CA GLU A 149 -15.28 -1.70 -6.35
C GLU A 149 -13.82 -1.21 -6.24
N LEU A 150 -12.92 -2.15 -6.00
CA LEU A 150 -11.49 -1.91 -5.78
C LEU A 150 -10.63 -2.56 -6.86
N VAL A 151 -9.47 -1.93 -7.10
CA VAL A 151 -8.35 -2.48 -7.86
C VAL A 151 -7.06 -2.29 -7.08
N PRO A 152 -6.02 -3.12 -7.29
CA PRO A 152 -4.71 -2.87 -6.68
C PRO A 152 -4.26 -1.44 -6.97
N ALA A 153 -3.70 -0.76 -5.97
CA ALA A 153 -3.36 0.66 -6.08
C ALA A 153 -2.33 0.87 -7.20
N MET A 154 -1.25 0.09 -7.15
CA MET A 154 -0.13 0.04 -8.10
C MET A 154 0.48 -1.36 -8.02
N ASP A 155 1.20 -1.79 -9.06
CA ASP A 155 1.88 -3.09 -9.06
C ASP A 155 2.97 -3.15 -7.98
N LEU A 156 3.62 -2.02 -7.70
CA LEU A 156 4.57 -1.86 -6.59
C LEU A 156 3.96 -2.18 -5.21
N GLU A 157 2.65 -2.01 -5.06
CA GLU A 157 1.90 -2.16 -3.80
C GLU A 157 1.18 -3.51 -3.69
N ILE A 158 1.41 -4.41 -4.64
CA ILE A 158 0.96 -5.79 -4.55
C ILE A 158 1.87 -6.53 -3.58
N ALA A 159 1.27 -7.09 -2.53
CA ALA A 159 1.91 -8.01 -1.60
C ALA A 159 3.16 -7.46 -0.89
N HIS A 160 3.13 -6.21 -0.42
CA HIS A 160 4.13 -5.74 0.54
C HIS A 160 4.19 -6.66 1.77
N ILE A 161 5.38 -7.13 2.13
CA ILE A 161 5.58 -8.08 3.24
C ILE A 161 6.19 -7.38 4.43
N ASN A 162 5.56 -7.50 5.60
CA ASN A 162 6.19 -7.21 6.88
C ASN A 162 6.68 -8.51 7.51
N ILE A 163 7.96 -8.54 7.92
CA ILE A 163 8.58 -9.71 8.56
C ILE A 163 9.08 -9.31 9.94
N SER A 164 8.65 -10.05 10.96
CA SER A 164 9.25 -10.02 12.29
C SER A 164 9.63 -11.44 12.73
N SER A 165 10.87 -11.63 13.16
CA SER A 165 11.38 -12.89 13.71
C SER A 165 11.74 -12.72 15.19
N ASN A 166 11.39 -13.69 16.01
CA ASN A 166 11.77 -13.73 17.42
C ASN A 166 12.95 -14.69 17.62
N THR A 167 13.90 -14.35 18.49
CA THR A 167 15.00 -15.29 18.84
C THR A 167 14.49 -16.41 19.75
N LYS A 168 15.23 -17.53 19.82
CA LYS A 168 14.85 -18.66 20.69
C LYS A 168 14.77 -18.26 22.16
N GLU A 169 15.66 -17.37 22.59
CA GLU A 169 15.72 -16.84 23.95
C GLU A 169 14.49 -15.97 24.24
N GLN A 170 14.03 -15.16 23.28
CA GLN A 170 12.80 -14.37 23.42
C GLN A 170 11.55 -15.25 23.48
N ILE A 171 11.50 -16.32 22.70
CA ILE A 171 10.39 -17.29 22.72
C ILE A 171 10.35 -18.03 24.06
N GLU A 172 11.51 -18.46 24.55
CA GLU A 172 11.62 -19.20 25.82
C GLU A 172 11.29 -18.32 27.03
N ALA A 173 11.76 -17.08 27.05
CA ALA A 173 11.42 -16.11 28.10
C ALA A 173 9.91 -15.83 28.17
N VAL A 174 9.25 -15.75 27.02
CA VAL A 174 7.78 -15.59 26.93
C VAL A 174 7.08 -16.84 27.47
N LYS A 175 7.53 -18.05 27.08
CA LYS A 175 6.93 -19.30 27.56
C LYS A 175 7.04 -19.43 29.08
N GLN A 176 8.22 -19.16 29.64
CA GLN A 176 8.44 -19.17 31.09
C GLN A 176 7.53 -18.15 31.81
N ALA A 177 7.41 -16.93 31.27
CA ALA A 177 6.53 -15.92 31.83
C ALA A 177 5.03 -16.27 31.76
N LEU A 178 4.61 -17.08 30.77
CA LEU A 178 3.23 -17.57 30.65
C LEU A 178 2.95 -18.73 31.60
N GLU A 179 3.90 -19.66 31.75
CA GLU A 179 3.82 -20.74 32.72
C GLU A 179 3.72 -20.14 34.14
N GLU A 180 4.57 -19.16 34.46
CA GLU A 180 4.51 -18.42 35.73
C GLU A 180 3.18 -17.68 35.94
N LYS A 181 2.52 -17.19 34.89
CA LYS A 181 1.20 -16.55 35.00
C LYS A 181 0.06 -17.55 35.14
N SER A 182 0.08 -18.65 34.41
CA SER A 182 -0.91 -19.72 34.58
C SER A 182 -0.92 -20.25 36.02
N HIS A 183 0.25 -20.21 36.68
CA HIS A 183 0.39 -20.51 38.11
C HIS A 183 -0.10 -19.38 39.03
N ARG A 184 -0.10 -18.11 38.62
CA ARG A 184 -0.58 -16.95 39.41
C ARG A 184 -2.08 -16.67 39.22
N GLU A 185 -2.61 -16.81 38.01
CA GLU A 185 -4.03 -16.60 37.68
C GLU A 185 -4.94 -17.70 38.24
N ALA A 186 -4.38 -18.86 38.59
CA ALA A 186 -5.07 -19.89 39.38
C ALA A 186 -5.33 -19.46 40.84
N ASP A 187 -4.65 -18.43 41.33
CA ASP A 187 -4.73 -17.95 42.73
C ASP A 187 -5.37 -16.56 42.85
N GLU A 188 -5.25 -15.70 41.83
CA GLU A 188 -5.88 -14.36 41.82
C GLU A 188 -6.52 -14.06 40.46
N GLY A 189 -7.86 -14.00 40.42
CA GLY A 189 -8.67 -13.75 39.23
C GLY A 189 -8.58 -12.33 38.67
N VAL A 190 -7.42 -11.95 38.16
CA VAL A 190 -7.17 -10.66 37.49
C VAL A 190 -6.87 -10.90 36.02
N SER A 191 -7.83 -10.53 35.16
CA SER A 191 -7.68 -10.56 33.70
C SER A 191 -6.93 -9.31 33.23
N GLY A 192 -5.65 -9.47 32.91
CA GLY A 192 -4.86 -8.44 32.27
C GLY A 192 -3.49 -8.99 31.86
N CYS A 193 -3.16 -8.93 30.57
CA CYS A 193 -1.86 -9.33 30.05
C CYS A 193 -0.82 -8.22 30.32
N PRO A 194 0.22 -8.42 31.16
CA PRO A 194 1.17 -7.37 31.56
C PRO A 194 2.40 -7.28 30.64
N TYR A 195 2.26 -7.58 29.35
CA TYR A 195 3.27 -7.23 28.33
C TYR A 195 2.77 -6.01 27.55
N GLU A 196 2.52 -4.92 28.27
CA GLU A 196 2.61 -3.57 27.73
C GLU A 196 4.09 -3.19 27.81
N ASP A 197 4.89 -3.61 26.82
CA ASP A 197 6.28 -3.17 26.64
C ASP A 197 6.51 -2.79 25.16
N ASP A 198 7.30 -1.74 24.97
CA ASP A 198 6.93 -0.51 24.23
C ASP A 198 7.21 -0.48 22.70
N GLN A 199 7.41 -1.63 22.03
CA GLN A 199 7.78 -1.64 20.60
C GLN A 199 6.81 -2.45 19.71
N PRO A 200 5.90 -1.76 18.99
CA PRO A 200 5.02 -2.38 18.00
C PRO A 200 5.81 -2.87 16.77
N ILE A 201 5.23 -3.79 15.98
CA ILE A 201 5.83 -4.24 14.71
C ILE A 201 5.75 -3.13 13.66
N VAL A 202 4.64 -2.41 13.67
CA VAL A 202 4.42 -1.17 12.92
C VAL A 202 3.74 -0.20 13.86
N ASP A 203 4.35 0.97 14.08
CA ASP A 203 3.84 1.98 15.01
C ASP A 203 2.52 2.61 14.52
N TRP A 204 1.87 3.43 15.34
CA TRP A 204 0.63 4.11 14.98
C TRP A 204 0.79 4.91 13.69
N HIS A 205 -0.08 4.65 12.71
CA HIS A 205 -0.08 5.35 11.44
C HIS A 205 -1.45 5.27 10.76
N THR A 206 -1.64 6.09 9.74
CA THR A 206 -2.60 5.83 8.67
C THR A 206 -1.86 5.37 7.41
N ASP A 207 -2.47 4.48 6.65
CA ASP A 207 -1.88 3.98 5.41
C ASP A 207 -1.76 5.06 4.34
N SER A 208 -0.88 4.81 3.38
CA SER A 208 -0.75 5.62 2.15
C SER A 208 -1.98 5.54 1.25
N TYR A 209 -2.70 4.42 1.25
CA TYR A 209 -3.74 4.10 0.26
C TYR A 209 -5.11 3.93 0.91
N PRO A 210 -6.22 4.22 0.18
CA PRO A 210 -7.56 4.17 0.74
C PRO A 210 -7.92 2.85 1.43
N PHE A 211 -7.48 1.73 0.88
CA PHE A 211 -7.73 0.40 1.42
C PHE A 211 -6.49 -0.47 1.44
N VAL A 212 -6.47 -1.41 2.37
CA VAL A 212 -5.51 -2.51 2.41
C VAL A 212 -6.22 -3.83 2.66
N CYS A 213 -5.68 -4.91 2.11
CA CYS A 213 -5.99 -6.28 2.50
C CYS A 213 -4.74 -6.90 3.14
N VAL A 214 -4.85 -7.25 4.42
CA VAL A 214 -3.75 -7.85 5.19
C VAL A 214 -4.01 -9.34 5.33
N THR A 215 -3.17 -10.17 4.70
CA THR A 215 -3.23 -11.63 4.73
C THR A 215 -2.10 -12.19 5.61
N MET A 216 -2.42 -13.10 6.53
CA MET A 216 -1.41 -13.75 7.36
C MET A 216 -0.77 -14.94 6.64
N LEU A 217 0.56 -14.94 6.52
CA LEU A 217 1.34 -16.03 5.93
C LEU A 217 1.98 -16.96 6.98
N SER A 218 2.15 -16.50 8.21
CA SER A 218 2.70 -17.35 9.29
C SER A 218 1.62 -18.16 9.96
N ASP A 219 2.00 -19.34 10.47
CA ASP A 219 1.18 -20.08 11.42
C ASP A 219 1.16 -19.32 12.76
N CYS A 220 -0.02 -18.86 13.14
CA CYS A 220 -0.25 -18.09 14.35
C CYS A 220 -0.90 -18.93 15.47
N THR A 221 -0.92 -20.27 15.38
CA THR A 221 -1.62 -21.14 16.34
C THR A 221 -1.16 -20.94 17.79
N ASN A 222 0.14 -20.73 18.00
CA ASN A 222 0.73 -20.48 19.33
C ASN A 222 1.04 -18.99 19.59
N MET A 223 0.50 -18.10 18.74
CA MET A 223 0.76 -16.68 18.85
C MET A 223 -0.09 -16.06 19.97
N ILE A 224 0.57 -15.31 20.85
CA ILE A 224 -0.06 -14.48 21.87
C ILE A 224 0.20 -13.02 21.51
N GLY A 225 -0.86 -12.22 21.43
CA GLY A 225 -0.80 -10.88 20.87
C GLY A 225 -0.87 -10.87 19.34
N GLY A 226 -0.27 -9.87 18.70
CA GLY A 226 -0.23 -9.75 17.24
C GLY A 226 -1.51 -9.18 16.60
N GLU A 227 -2.46 -8.70 17.43
CA GLU A 227 -3.67 -8.00 17.00
C GLU A 227 -3.33 -6.70 16.27
N THR A 228 -4.25 -6.28 15.40
CA THR A 228 -4.24 -4.91 14.89
C THR A 228 -5.09 -4.06 15.82
N ALA A 229 -4.45 -3.09 16.47
CA ALA A 229 -5.13 -2.08 17.25
C ALA A 229 -5.61 -0.96 16.31
N LEU A 230 -6.87 -0.55 16.45
CA LEU A 230 -7.51 0.51 15.68
C LEU A 230 -7.96 1.61 16.65
N ARG A 231 -7.64 2.87 16.36
CA ARG A 231 -8.16 4.00 17.13
C ARG A 231 -9.51 4.42 16.53
N MET A 232 -10.55 4.38 17.34
CA MET A 232 -11.88 4.88 16.96
C MET A 232 -11.90 6.42 16.99
N GLY A 233 -12.88 7.04 16.33
CA GLY A 233 -13.08 8.49 16.35
C GLY A 233 -13.38 9.07 17.74
N THR A 234 -13.71 8.21 18.72
CA THR A 234 -13.84 8.57 20.14
C THR A 234 -12.51 8.61 20.90
N GLY A 235 -11.42 8.13 20.29
CA GLY A 235 -10.12 7.90 20.93
C GLY A 235 -9.97 6.51 21.57
N GLU A 236 -11.04 5.71 21.65
CA GLU A 236 -10.98 4.34 22.17
C GLU A 236 -10.18 3.40 21.24
N ILE A 237 -9.43 2.47 21.82
CA ILE A 237 -8.67 1.48 21.06
C ILE A 237 -9.48 0.18 20.94
N MET A 238 -9.88 -0.14 19.71
CA MET A 238 -10.47 -1.43 19.37
C MET A 238 -9.37 -2.38 18.89
N LYS A 239 -9.24 -3.56 19.51
CA LYS A 239 -8.33 -4.61 19.04
C LYS A 239 -9.09 -5.60 18.17
N VAL A 240 -8.67 -5.72 16.91
CA VAL A 240 -9.19 -6.76 16.01
C VAL A 240 -8.29 -7.97 16.13
N ARG A 241 -8.90 -9.14 16.37
CA ARG A 241 -8.17 -10.40 16.58
C ARG A 241 -7.18 -10.63 15.44
N GLY A 242 -5.96 -11.05 15.77
CA GLY A 242 -4.94 -11.39 14.77
C GLY A 242 -5.45 -12.49 13.82
N PRO A 243 -5.25 -12.35 12.50
CA PRO A 243 -5.69 -13.36 11.54
C PRO A 243 -4.88 -14.66 11.69
N ALA A 244 -5.56 -15.80 11.59
CA ALA A 244 -4.91 -17.10 11.42
C ALA A 244 -4.27 -17.19 10.02
N MET A 245 -3.35 -18.14 9.82
CA MET A 245 -2.73 -18.38 8.52
C MET A 245 -3.79 -18.54 7.42
N GLY A 246 -3.65 -17.80 6.31
CA GLY A 246 -4.61 -17.83 5.21
C GLY A 246 -5.83 -16.92 5.39
N ASN A 247 -6.02 -16.35 6.59
CA ASN A 247 -7.05 -15.35 6.82
C ASN A 247 -6.58 -13.96 6.39
N ALA A 248 -7.55 -13.15 5.99
CA ALA A 248 -7.37 -11.78 5.58
C ALA A 248 -8.24 -10.82 6.40
N ILE A 249 -7.84 -9.55 6.41
CA ILE A 249 -8.61 -8.40 6.93
C ILE A 249 -8.62 -7.33 5.85
N VAL A 250 -9.77 -6.73 5.58
CA VAL A 250 -9.89 -5.54 4.73
C VAL A 250 -10.11 -4.33 5.62
N LEU A 251 -9.31 -3.28 5.44
CA LEU A 251 -9.32 -2.07 6.26
C LEU A 251 -9.24 -0.81 5.37
N GLN A 252 -10.03 0.21 5.69
CA GLN A 252 -9.88 1.58 5.17
C GLN A 252 -8.71 2.31 5.86
N GLY A 253 -7.49 1.81 5.65
CA GLY A 253 -6.31 2.18 6.45
C GLY A 253 -5.87 3.63 6.33
N ARG A 254 -6.22 4.33 5.23
CA ARG A 254 -5.94 5.77 5.07
C ARG A 254 -6.64 6.64 6.10
N TYR A 255 -7.80 6.20 6.60
CA TYR A 255 -8.71 6.98 7.43
C TYR A 255 -8.72 6.53 8.88
N ILE A 256 -8.28 5.30 9.15
CA ILE A 256 -8.33 4.70 10.48
C ILE A 256 -6.89 4.51 10.94
N GLU A 257 -6.54 5.24 11.99
CA GLU A 257 -5.24 5.11 12.62
C GLU A 257 -5.12 3.74 13.28
N HIS A 258 -4.02 3.05 13.01
CA HIS A 258 -3.84 1.68 13.43
C HIS A 258 -2.39 1.33 13.73
N GLN A 259 -2.21 0.26 14.50
CA GLN A 259 -0.91 -0.23 14.95
C GLN A 259 -0.92 -1.76 14.93
N ALA A 260 0.17 -2.37 14.47
CA ALA A 260 0.35 -3.81 14.53
C ALA A 260 1.09 -4.18 15.82
N LEU A 261 0.38 -4.83 16.76
CA LEU A 261 0.97 -5.24 18.03
C LEU A 261 1.97 -6.37 17.83
N ARG A 262 2.94 -6.48 18.75
CA ARG A 262 3.94 -7.55 18.70
C ARG A 262 3.30 -8.90 19.01
N ALA A 263 3.74 -9.91 18.28
CA ALA A 263 3.36 -11.29 18.46
C ALA A 263 4.44 -12.04 19.25
N LEU A 264 4.04 -12.69 20.33
CA LEU A 264 4.88 -13.51 21.20
C LEU A 264 4.54 -15.00 20.99
N GLY A 265 5.46 -15.91 21.34
CA GLY A 265 5.22 -17.36 21.29
C GLY A 265 5.39 -18.04 19.91
N THR A 266 5.63 -17.27 18.84
CA THR A 266 5.96 -17.76 17.50
C THR A 266 7.40 -17.41 17.10
N THR A 267 8.01 -18.22 16.24
CA THR A 267 9.33 -17.97 15.64
C THR A 267 9.31 -16.83 14.63
N GLU A 268 8.20 -16.65 13.92
CA GLU A 268 8.05 -15.63 12.90
C GLU A 268 6.59 -15.14 12.79
N ARG A 269 6.44 -13.89 12.34
CA ARG A 269 5.18 -13.34 11.86
C ARG A 269 5.44 -12.64 10.53
N ILE A 270 4.84 -13.21 9.49
CA ILE A 270 4.89 -12.73 8.12
C ILE A 270 3.47 -12.34 7.73
N SER A 271 3.26 -11.05 7.48
CA SER A 271 1.99 -10.53 6.95
C SER A 271 2.21 -9.95 5.57
N MET A 272 1.34 -10.33 4.64
CA MET A 272 1.30 -9.81 3.27
C MET A 272 0.19 -8.78 3.16
N VAL A 273 0.53 -7.59 2.68
CA VAL A 273 -0.36 -6.43 2.58
C VAL A 273 -0.46 -6.02 1.13
N THR A 274 -1.66 -6.05 0.58
CA THR A 274 -1.93 -5.49 -0.75
C THR A 274 -2.76 -4.24 -0.61
N SER A 275 -2.30 -3.13 -1.19
CA SER A 275 -3.00 -1.85 -1.15
C SER A 275 -3.96 -1.70 -2.32
N PHE A 276 -5.10 -1.07 -2.09
CA PHE A 276 -6.18 -0.90 -3.06
C PHE A 276 -6.66 0.55 -3.13
N ARG A 277 -7.18 0.91 -4.31
CA ARG A 277 -7.91 2.15 -4.56
C ARG A 277 -9.28 1.87 -5.17
N PRO A 278 -10.25 2.79 -5.05
CA PRO A 278 -11.48 2.72 -5.83
C PRO A 278 -11.18 2.63 -7.32
N LYS A 279 -11.87 1.72 -8.01
CA LYS A 279 -11.71 1.55 -9.46
C LYS A 279 -12.22 2.75 -10.24
N SER A 280 -13.35 3.30 -9.82
CA SER A 280 -13.98 4.44 -10.50
C SER A 280 -13.15 5.71 -10.29
N ALA A 281 -12.82 6.38 -11.39
CA ALA A 281 -12.17 7.69 -11.33
C ALA A 281 -13.05 8.75 -10.64
N PHE A 282 -14.36 8.54 -10.49
CA PHE A 282 -15.29 9.51 -9.89
C PHE A 282 -15.45 9.37 -8.38
N ILE A 283 -14.85 8.34 -7.78
CA ILE A 283 -14.77 8.18 -6.33
C ILE A 283 -13.49 8.87 -5.84
N LYS A 284 -13.55 9.42 -4.63
CA LYS A 284 -12.41 10.06 -3.97
C LYS A 284 -11.27 9.06 -3.82
N ASP A 285 -10.05 9.52 -4.07
CA ASP A 285 -8.82 8.75 -3.90
C ASP A 285 -7.78 9.64 -3.21
N ASP A 286 -7.68 9.45 -1.90
CA ASP A 286 -6.79 10.19 -0.99
C ASP A 286 -5.43 9.49 -0.81
N THR A 287 -4.97 8.81 -1.86
CA THR A 287 -3.61 8.25 -1.87
C THR A 287 -2.57 9.34 -1.62
N VAL A 288 -1.71 9.09 -0.63
CA VAL A 288 -0.52 9.89 -0.30
C VAL A 288 0.71 9.00 -0.38
N LEU A 289 1.86 9.54 -0.77
CA LEU A 289 3.10 8.77 -0.93
C LEU A 289 4.04 8.93 0.27
N THR A 290 3.64 9.68 1.29
CA THR A 290 4.54 10.09 2.38
C THR A 290 5.20 8.90 3.10
N THR A 291 4.46 7.83 3.42
CA THR A 291 5.01 6.69 4.17
C THR A 291 5.78 5.70 3.29
N VAL A 292 5.38 5.56 2.03
CA VAL A 292 5.97 4.59 1.09
C VAL A 292 7.16 5.14 0.30
N ARG A 293 7.25 6.48 0.14
CA ARG A 293 8.31 7.15 -0.61
C ARG A 293 9.72 6.82 -0.07
N PRO A 294 9.99 6.85 1.25
CA PRO A 294 11.33 6.56 1.76
C PRO A 294 11.73 5.08 1.66
N ILE A 295 10.80 4.18 1.33
CA ILE A 295 10.98 2.71 1.33
C ILE A 295 10.66 2.06 -0.02
N SER A 296 10.77 2.82 -1.11
CA SER A 296 10.47 2.33 -2.46
C SER A 296 11.52 2.83 -3.47
N ASP A 297 11.65 2.13 -4.61
CA ASP A 297 12.31 2.74 -5.78
C ASP A 297 11.42 3.91 -6.27
N LEU A 298 11.94 5.13 -6.20
CA LEU A 298 11.19 6.34 -6.54
C LEU A 298 10.77 6.39 -8.00
N ARG A 299 11.58 5.83 -8.92
CA ARG A 299 11.24 5.83 -10.35
C ARG A 299 10.02 4.94 -10.59
N GLU A 300 9.98 3.77 -9.96
CA GLU A 300 8.82 2.87 -10.03
C GLU A 300 7.61 3.47 -9.34
N LEU A 301 7.78 3.99 -8.12
CA LEU A 301 6.68 4.57 -7.34
C LEU A 301 6.04 5.76 -8.06
N TYR A 302 6.85 6.72 -8.51
CA TYR A 302 6.34 7.95 -9.14
C TYR A 302 5.82 7.72 -10.56
N SER A 303 6.44 6.81 -11.33
CA SER A 303 5.92 6.49 -12.67
C SER A 303 4.54 5.83 -12.59
N GLN A 304 4.39 4.79 -11.78
CA GLN A 304 3.10 4.11 -11.60
C GLN A 304 2.05 5.05 -11.00
N TYR A 305 2.43 5.87 -10.00
CA TYR A 305 1.54 6.86 -9.40
C TYR A 305 1.06 7.89 -10.41
N ALA A 306 1.98 8.51 -11.15
CA ALA A 306 1.63 9.51 -12.14
C ALA A 306 0.76 8.92 -13.25
N GLU A 307 1.10 7.71 -13.74
CA GLU A 307 0.36 7.00 -14.78
C GLU A 307 -1.11 6.82 -14.39
N TYR A 308 -1.41 6.14 -13.28
CA TYR A 308 -2.82 5.87 -12.95
C TYR A 308 -3.59 7.15 -12.60
N ARG A 309 -2.94 8.16 -12.01
CA ARG A 309 -3.60 9.44 -11.70
C ARG A 309 -3.92 10.23 -12.97
N PHE A 310 -3.07 10.16 -13.99
CA PHE A 310 -3.36 10.75 -15.29
C PHE A 310 -4.44 9.98 -16.05
N GLU A 311 -4.49 8.66 -15.96
CA GLU A 311 -5.60 7.86 -16.51
C GLU A 311 -6.95 8.25 -15.88
N MET A 312 -6.99 8.44 -14.55
CA MET A 312 -8.19 8.95 -13.86
C MET A 312 -8.61 10.32 -14.39
N LEU A 313 -7.65 11.24 -14.58
CA LEU A 313 -7.92 12.56 -15.14
C LEU A 313 -8.44 12.47 -16.57
N GLU A 314 -7.89 11.57 -17.39
CA GLU A 314 -8.37 11.32 -18.76
C GLU A 314 -9.84 10.87 -18.75
N GLU A 315 -10.18 9.89 -17.91
CA GLU A 315 -11.56 9.39 -17.79
C GLU A 315 -12.54 10.51 -17.36
N ARG A 316 -12.17 11.29 -16.34
CA ARG A 316 -12.94 12.43 -15.84
C ARG A 316 -13.17 13.48 -16.92
N VAL A 317 -12.11 13.88 -17.63
CA VAL A 317 -12.19 14.87 -18.72
C VAL A 317 -13.05 14.34 -19.86
N ARG A 318 -12.87 13.07 -20.25
CA ARG A 318 -13.66 12.44 -21.31
C ARG A 318 -15.16 12.41 -20.96
N ALA A 319 -15.50 12.10 -19.72
CA ALA A 319 -16.88 12.13 -19.24
C ALA A 319 -17.46 13.57 -19.24
N HIS A 320 -16.70 14.56 -18.77
CA HIS A 320 -17.16 15.95 -18.77
C HIS A 320 -17.32 16.51 -20.20
N LEU A 321 -16.43 16.14 -21.13
CA LEU A 321 -16.57 16.47 -22.55
C LEU A 321 -17.86 15.92 -23.15
N LYS A 322 -18.29 14.72 -22.76
CA LYS A 322 -19.58 14.15 -23.17
C LYS A 322 -20.74 15.03 -22.68
N VAL A 323 -20.72 15.45 -21.41
CA VAL A 323 -21.73 16.37 -20.85
C VAL A 323 -21.81 17.68 -21.64
N ILE A 324 -20.66 18.29 -21.97
CA ILE A 324 -20.62 19.52 -22.78
C ILE A 324 -21.20 19.29 -24.17
N ARG A 325 -20.86 18.18 -24.83
CA ARG A 325 -21.36 17.85 -26.17
C ARG A 325 -22.87 17.62 -26.20
N ASP A 326 -23.39 16.90 -25.21
CA ASP A 326 -24.83 16.63 -25.06
C ASP A 326 -25.59 17.92 -24.73
N GLY A 327 -25.03 18.76 -23.84
CA GLY A 327 -25.54 20.11 -23.58
C GLY A 327 -25.59 20.97 -24.84
N LYS A 328 -24.53 20.97 -25.65
CA LYS A 328 -24.48 21.72 -26.92
C LYS A 328 -25.57 21.26 -27.89
N ARG A 329 -25.81 19.96 -28.02
CA ARG A 329 -26.93 19.41 -28.82
C ARG A 329 -28.28 19.91 -28.33
N ALA A 330 -28.45 20.04 -27.01
CA ALA A 330 -29.62 20.60 -26.35
C ALA A 330 -29.63 22.15 -26.27
N ARG A 331 -28.66 22.84 -26.90
CA ARG A 331 -28.46 24.31 -26.83
C ARG A 331 -28.35 24.86 -25.40
N ARG A 332 -27.73 24.11 -24.51
CA ARG A 332 -27.49 24.48 -23.10
C ARG A 332 -26.00 24.37 -22.77
N PHE A 333 -25.51 25.26 -21.92
CA PHE A 333 -24.17 25.16 -21.35
C PHE A 333 -24.21 25.57 -19.88
N ASP A 334 -23.84 24.65 -18.99
CA ASP A 334 -23.80 24.92 -17.57
C ASP A 334 -22.41 25.44 -17.17
N THR A 335 -22.29 26.76 -17.10
CA THR A 335 -21.06 27.43 -16.67
C THR A 335 -20.72 27.13 -15.21
N LYS A 336 -21.72 26.96 -14.34
CA LYS A 336 -21.48 26.71 -12.91
C LYS A 336 -20.91 25.31 -12.70
N ALA A 337 -21.51 24.30 -13.32
CA ALA A 337 -21.02 22.92 -13.27
C ALA A 337 -19.63 22.78 -13.91
N THR A 338 -19.40 23.41 -15.07
CA THR A 338 -18.08 23.39 -15.73
C THR A 338 -16.99 24.03 -14.85
N LYS A 339 -17.29 25.18 -14.22
CA LYS A 339 -16.36 25.80 -13.26
C LYS A 339 -16.10 24.92 -12.04
N ALA A 340 -17.10 24.20 -11.53
CA ALA A 340 -16.92 23.27 -10.41
C ALA A 340 -15.98 22.12 -10.80
N PHE A 341 -16.20 21.49 -11.95
CA PHE A 341 -15.34 20.45 -12.50
C PHE A 341 -13.88 20.92 -12.64
N ILE A 342 -13.65 22.11 -13.22
CA ILE A 342 -12.29 22.66 -13.39
C ILE A 342 -11.61 22.85 -12.03
N ARG A 343 -12.31 23.37 -11.01
CA ARG A 343 -11.75 23.55 -9.67
C ARG A 343 -11.39 22.22 -9.01
N GLU A 344 -12.23 21.20 -9.18
CA GLU A 344 -11.97 19.85 -8.70
C GLU A 344 -10.71 19.26 -9.35
N GLN A 345 -10.57 19.37 -10.68
CA GLN A 345 -9.38 18.86 -11.37
C GLN A 345 -8.12 19.64 -11.00
N ARG A 346 -8.23 20.96 -10.77
CA ARG A 346 -7.12 21.75 -10.21
C ARG A 346 -6.70 21.23 -8.84
N SER A 347 -7.65 20.99 -7.93
CA SER A 347 -7.36 20.45 -6.60
C SER A 347 -6.70 19.06 -6.67
N PHE A 348 -7.08 18.23 -7.64
CA PHE A 348 -6.49 16.93 -7.91
C PHE A 348 -5.03 17.04 -8.39
N LEU A 349 -4.75 17.92 -9.34
CA LEU A 349 -3.38 18.19 -9.80
C LEU A 349 -2.52 18.80 -8.68
N ASP A 350 -3.08 19.74 -7.91
CA ASP A 350 -2.41 20.32 -6.75
C ASP A 350 -2.09 19.25 -5.70
N SER A 351 -2.90 18.18 -5.57
CA SER A 351 -2.59 17.06 -4.68
C SER A 351 -1.44 16.21 -5.21
N MET A 352 -1.39 15.93 -6.52
CA MET A 352 -0.27 15.21 -7.11
C MET A 352 1.05 15.95 -6.94
N LEU A 353 1.04 17.28 -7.10
CA LEU A 353 2.22 18.13 -6.88
C LEU A 353 2.75 18.07 -5.44
N ARG A 354 1.89 17.83 -4.44
CA ARG A 354 2.33 17.63 -3.05
C ARG A 354 2.99 16.28 -2.83
N GLU A 355 2.57 15.26 -3.58
CA GLU A 355 3.09 13.89 -3.40
C GLU A 355 4.34 13.60 -4.24
N LEU A 356 4.47 14.23 -5.41
CA LEU A 356 5.65 14.14 -6.27
C LEU A 356 6.68 15.21 -5.85
N VAL A 357 7.65 14.79 -5.03
CA VAL A 357 8.77 15.64 -4.61
C VAL A 357 10.03 15.24 -5.37
N ASP A 358 10.94 16.19 -5.57
CA ASP A 358 12.22 15.95 -6.22
C ASP A 358 13.02 14.87 -5.48
N ASP A 359 13.68 13.98 -6.25
CA ASP A 359 14.36 12.80 -5.72
C ASP A 359 15.43 13.14 -4.67
N ASP A 360 16.12 14.28 -4.82
CA ASP A 360 17.15 14.77 -3.90
C ASP A 360 16.61 15.25 -2.56
N MET A 361 15.29 15.47 -2.45
CA MET A 361 14.60 15.82 -1.21
C MET A 361 14.18 14.58 -0.40
N VAL A 362 14.37 13.37 -0.92
CA VAL A 362 13.99 12.12 -0.26
C VAL A 362 15.19 11.49 0.44
N THR A 363 15.06 11.27 1.74
CA THR A 363 16.03 10.50 2.52
C THR A 363 15.48 9.09 2.74
N ALA A 364 16.20 8.07 2.28
CA ALA A 364 15.80 6.67 2.42
C ALA A 364 15.57 6.30 3.90
N GLY A 365 14.46 5.61 4.17
CA GLY A 365 14.06 5.14 5.51
C GLY A 365 13.55 6.20 6.49
N MET A 366 13.65 7.50 6.17
CA MET A 366 13.28 8.60 7.07
C MET A 366 11.95 9.23 6.69
N LEU A 367 11.03 9.32 7.65
CA LEU A 367 9.73 9.99 7.46
C LEU A 367 9.89 11.47 7.79
N GLY A 368 10.29 12.26 6.80
CA GLY A 368 10.50 13.70 6.96
C GLY A 368 9.28 14.42 7.55
N GLY A 369 9.32 14.77 8.84
CA GLY A 369 8.45 15.75 9.51
C GLY A 369 6.94 15.59 9.30
N ALA A 370 6.44 14.38 9.07
CA ALA A 370 5.08 14.12 8.60
C ALA A 370 4.02 14.31 9.69
N ASN A 371 3.77 15.57 10.07
CA ASN A 371 2.74 15.93 11.04
C ASN A 371 1.31 15.56 10.57
N HIS A 372 1.07 15.35 9.27
CA HIS A 372 -0.28 15.06 8.73
C HIS A 372 -0.69 13.58 8.78
N LEU A 373 0.20 12.71 9.24
CA LEU A 373 -0.04 11.26 9.36
C LEU A 373 -0.46 10.82 10.75
N PHE A 374 -0.45 11.76 11.70
CA PHE A 374 -0.72 11.52 13.11
C PHE A 374 -1.89 12.40 13.54
N SER A 375 -2.70 11.89 14.47
CA SER A 375 -3.61 12.76 15.22
C SER A 375 -2.83 13.85 15.97
N ASP A 376 -3.46 14.99 16.27
CA ASP A 376 -2.82 16.10 17.01
C ASP A 376 -2.21 15.64 18.35
N GLU A 377 -2.84 14.63 18.98
CA GLU A 377 -2.35 13.98 20.20
C GLU A 377 -1.02 13.27 19.96
N LEU A 378 -0.90 12.47 18.90
CA LEU A 378 0.33 11.77 18.52
C LEU A 378 1.42 12.69 17.99
N ILE A 379 1.07 13.78 17.31
CA ILE A 379 2.05 14.84 16.98
C ILE A 379 2.68 15.38 18.27
N SER A 380 1.89 15.53 19.33
CA SER A 380 2.37 15.98 20.63
C SER A 380 3.30 14.95 21.31
N GLU A 381 3.01 13.65 21.16
CA GLU A 381 3.81 12.56 21.72
C GLU A 381 5.10 12.33 20.91
N TYR A 382 5.02 12.35 19.58
CA TYR A 382 6.16 12.22 18.68
C TYR A 382 7.19 13.33 18.90
N ARG A 383 6.73 14.56 19.13
CA ARG A 383 7.61 15.70 19.49
C ARG A 383 8.31 15.54 20.84
N LYS A 384 7.83 14.66 21.72
CA LYS A 384 8.45 14.38 23.03
C LYS A 384 9.47 13.24 22.97
N LYS A 385 9.47 12.39 21.94
CA LYS A 385 10.50 11.35 21.78
C LYS A 385 11.84 12.00 21.37
N PRO A 386 12.96 11.66 22.03
CA PRO A 386 14.27 12.15 21.62
C PRO A 386 14.58 11.63 20.21
N ARG A 387 14.95 12.54 19.30
CA ARG A 387 15.48 12.16 17.99
C ARG A 387 16.83 11.48 18.22
N LEU A 388 16.92 10.20 17.87
CA LEU A 388 18.16 9.42 17.93
C LEU A 388 19.18 9.91 16.90
#